data_AF-A0A8S3BCS0-F1
#
_entry.id   AF-A0A8S3BCS0-F1
#
_cell.length_a   1.000
_cell.length_b   1.000
_cell.length_c   1.000
_cell.angle_alpha   90.00
_cell.angle_beta   90.00
_cell.angle_gamma   90.00
#
_symmetry.space_group_name_H-M   'P 1'
#
loop_
_entity.id
_entity.type
_entity.pdbx_description
1 polymer ?
#
loop_
_entity_poly.entity_id
_entity_poly.type
_entity_poly.pdbx_seq_one_letter_code
_entity_poly.pdbx_strand_id
1 'polypeptide(L)' 'RVLNEDMKEGTSIFIVTAALPVAESFGFAEEMRKKASGLASPQLSGKTYWEIIELDPFWEPQTEEEFLHFGEKADFENRA' A
#
# COMPACT_ATOMS: atom_id res chain seq x y z
N ARG A 1 -5.13 3.50 2.50
CA ARG A 1 -6.19 4.38 3.07
C ARG A 1 -7.27 3.53 3.73
N VAL A 2 -7.75 3.87 4.95
CA VAL A 2 -8.88 3.15 5.58
C VAL A 2 -10.21 3.64 4.99
N LEU A 3 -11.10 2.70 4.65
CA LEU A 3 -12.41 2.95 4.02
C LEU A 3 -13.57 2.72 4.99
N ASN A 4 -13.45 1.70 5.84
CA ASN A 4 -14.47 1.36 6.83
C ASN A 4 -13.84 0.67 8.04
N GLU A 5 -14.43 0.87 9.20
CA GLU A 5 -14.03 0.27 10.47
C GLU A 5 -15.29 -0.15 11.20
N ASP A 6 -15.41 -1.45 11.51
CA ASP A 6 -16.62 -2.03 12.08
C ASP A 6 -16.27 -3.07 13.14
N MET A 7 -17.13 -3.20 14.15
CA MET A 7 -16.98 -4.23 15.18
C MET A 7 -18.04 -5.30 14.95
N LYS A 8 -17.60 -6.54 14.77
CA LYS A 8 -18.53 -7.64 14.56
C LYS A 8 -19.31 -7.92 15.85
N GLU A 9 -20.57 -7.52 15.87
CA GLU A 9 -21.48 -7.69 17.01
C GLU A 9 -21.47 -9.13 17.54
N GLY A 10 -21.48 -9.27 18.87
CA GLY A 10 -21.41 -10.57 19.54
C GLY A 10 -20.01 -11.21 19.55
N THR A 11 -18.98 -10.53 19.02
CA THR A 11 -17.58 -10.95 19.11
C THR A 11 -16.68 -9.79 19.51
N SER A 12 -15.45 -10.07 19.96
CA SER A 12 -14.40 -9.06 20.18
C SER A 12 -13.57 -8.80 18.91
N ILE A 13 -14.12 -9.09 17.73
CA ILE A 13 -13.42 -8.97 16.45
C ILE A 13 -13.68 -7.58 15.85
N PHE A 14 -12.60 -6.88 15.54
CA PHE A 14 -12.62 -5.62 14.81
C PHE A 14 -12.24 -5.87 13.35
N ILE A 15 -13.03 -5.34 12.42
CA ILE A 15 -12.85 -5.50 10.98
C ILE A 15 -12.53 -4.13 10.38
N VAL A 16 -11.36 -4.02 9.76
CA VAL A 16 -10.92 -2.82 9.05
C VAL A 16 -10.88 -3.12 7.56
N THR A 17 -11.61 -2.33 6.78
CA THR A 17 -11.54 -2.34 5.32
C THR A 17 -10.68 -1.18 4.86
N ALA A 18 -9.62 -1.45 4.11
CA ALA A 18 -8.70 -0.43 3.61
C ALA A 18 -8.34 -0.67 2.15
N ALA A 19 -8.07 0.40 1.42
CA ALA A 19 -7.43 0.37 0.11
C ALA A 19 -5.91 0.21 0.30
N LEU A 20 -5.35 -0.80 -0.37
CA LEU A 20 -3.92 -1.12 -0.40
C LEU A 20 -3.49 -1.23 -1.88
N PRO A 21 -2.46 -0.47 -2.33
CA PRO A 21 -1.90 -0.62 -3.67
C PRO A 21 -1.40 -2.05 -3.90
N VAL A 22 -1.61 -2.60 -5.09
CA VAL A 22 -1.22 -3.98 -5.40
C VAL A 22 0.31 -4.14 -5.34
N ALA A 23 1.06 -3.15 -5.82
CA ALA A 23 2.52 -3.13 -5.74
C ALA A 23 3.04 -3.33 -4.29
N GLU A 24 2.33 -2.79 -3.30
CA GLU A 24 2.70 -2.86 -1.88
C GLU A 24 2.01 -4.03 -1.14
N SER A 25 1.19 -4.82 -1.83
CA SER A 25 0.43 -5.92 -1.21
C SER A 25 1.23 -7.22 -1.05
N PHE A 26 2.32 -7.37 -1.80
CA PHE A 26 3.19 -8.54 -1.72
C PHE A 26 3.89 -8.60 -0.36
N GLY A 27 3.79 -9.75 0.33
CA GLY A 27 4.37 -9.93 1.67
C GLY A 27 3.58 -9.26 2.81
N PHE A 28 2.67 -8.32 2.52
CA PHE A 28 1.89 -7.59 3.52
C PHE A 28 1.17 -8.51 4.52
N ALA A 29 0.53 -9.58 4.01
CA ALA A 29 -0.22 -10.49 4.85
C ALA A 29 0.65 -11.25 5.86
N GLU A 30 1.89 -11.58 5.48
CA GLU A 30 2.85 -12.25 6.36
C GLU A 30 3.43 -11.28 7.38
N GLU A 31 3.84 -10.08 6.94
CA GLU A 31 4.34 -9.04 7.83
C GLU A 31 3.32 -8.64 8.90
N MET A 32 2.06 -8.47 8.52
CA MET A 32 0.98 -8.12 9.44
C MET A 32 0.74 -9.23 10.47
N ARG A 33 0.72 -10.50 10.05
CA ARG A 33 0.61 -11.62 10.99
C ARG A 33 1.78 -11.67 11.95
N LYS A 34 3.00 -11.44 11.46
CA LYS A 34 4.21 -11.43 12.28
C LYS A 34 4.19 -10.30 13.30
N LYS A 35 3.85 -9.07 12.88
CA LYS A 35 3.78 -7.88 13.75
C LYS A 35 2.66 -7.98 14.79
N ALA A 36 1.53 -8.58 14.42
CA ALA A 36 0.38 -8.74 15.32
C ALA A 36 0.39 -10.07 16.09
N SER A 37 1.48 -10.84 16.06
CA SER A 37 1.57 -12.17 16.69
C SER A 37 0.42 -13.13 16.30
N GLY A 38 -0.07 -13.01 15.07
CA GLY A 38 -1.18 -13.79 14.53
C GLY A 38 -2.59 -13.32 14.93
N LEU A 39 -2.73 -12.28 15.77
CA LEU A 39 -4.03 -11.75 16.18
C LEU A 39 -4.75 -11.00 15.06
N ALA A 40 -3.99 -10.44 14.10
CA ALA A 40 -4.54 -9.85 12.89
C ALA A 40 -4.50 -10.87 11.75
N SER A 41 -5.65 -11.08 11.10
CA SER A 41 -5.76 -11.93 9.91
C SER A 41 -6.16 -11.07 8.70
N PRO A 42 -5.18 -10.55 7.95
CA PRO A 42 -5.46 -9.77 6.75
C PRO A 42 -5.99 -10.67 5.64
N GLN A 43 -7.02 -10.20 4.94
CA GLN A 43 -7.52 -10.78 3.70
C GLN A 43 -7.33 -9.78 2.57
N LEU A 44 -6.62 -10.20 1.52
CA LEU A 44 -6.41 -9.40 0.32
C LEU A 44 -7.44 -9.84 -0.71
N SER A 45 -8.42 -8.98 -0.98
CA SER A 45 -9.38 -9.15 -2.08
C SER A 45 -9.14 -8.05 -3.11
N GLY A 46 -8.90 -8.47 -4.36
CA GLY A 46 -8.79 -7.53 -5.47
C GLY A 46 -10.15 -6.86 -5.69
N LYS A 47 -10.18 -5.53 -5.71
CA LYS A 47 -11.34 -4.81 -6.24
C LYS A 47 -11.38 -4.96 -7.76
N THR A 48 -12.58 -4.87 -8.32
CA THR A 48 -12.81 -4.98 -9.78
C THR A 48 -12.25 -3.79 -10.57
N TYR A 49 -11.94 -2.68 -9.91
CA TYR A 49 -11.45 -1.45 -10.55
C TYR A 49 -10.17 -0.94 -9.86
N TRP A 50 -9.38 -0.18 -10.63
CA TRP A 50 -8.17 0.50 -10.17
C TRP A 50 -8.50 1.92 -9.72
N GLU A 51 -7.88 2.38 -8.64
CA GLU A 51 -7.93 3.79 -8.24
C GLU A 51 -6.80 4.53 -8.94
N ILE A 52 -7.10 5.69 -9.55
CA ILE A 52 -6.07 6.56 -10.14
C ILE A 52 -5.32 7.23 -9.00
N ILE A 53 -4.01 7.03 -8.96
CA ILE A 53 -3.11 7.74 -8.06
C ILE A 53 -2.53 8.96 -8.79
N GLU A 54 -2.34 10.06 -8.06
CA GLU A 54 -1.71 11.28 -8.59
C GLU A 54 -0.17 11.14 -8.59
N LEU A 55 0.32 10.08 -9.26
CA LEU A 55 1.75 9.87 -9.48
C LEU A 55 2.02 10.01 -10.97
N ASP A 56 3.04 10.80 -11.32
CA ASP A 56 3.48 10.91 -12.71
C ASP A 56 4.25 9.63 -13.12
N PRO A 57 3.71 8.82 -14.05
CA PRO A 57 4.37 7.61 -14.50
C PRO A 57 5.64 7.88 -15.33
N PHE A 58 5.89 9.13 -15.73
CA PHE A 58 7.05 9.57 -16.51
C PHE A 58 7.89 10.62 -15.77
N TRP A 59 7.83 10.66 -14.45
CA TRP A 59 8.63 11.62 -13.69
C TRP A 59 10.13 11.42 -13.95
N GLU A 60 10.80 12.50 -14.36
CA GLU A 60 12.24 12.58 -14.51
C GLU A 60 12.77 13.71 -13.61
N PRO A 61 13.92 13.52 -12.95
CA PRO A 61 14.51 14.57 -12.11
C PRO A 61 14.85 15.78 -13.00
N GLN A 62 14.44 16.98 -12.58
CA GLN A 62 14.67 18.21 -13.34
C GLN A 62 15.57 19.20 -12.61
N THR A 63 15.68 19.11 -11.29
CA THR A 63 16.46 20.04 -10.46
C THR A 63 17.78 19.42 -9.97
N GLU A 64 18.79 20.27 -9.76
CA GLU A 64 20.14 19.84 -9.30
C GLU A 64 20.09 19.09 -7.96
N GLU A 65 19.16 19.44 -7.08
CA GLU A 65 18.91 18.74 -5.81
C GLU A 65 18.33 17.34 -6.02
N GLU A 66 17.42 17.17 -6.98
CA GLU A 66 16.84 15.87 -7.34
C GLU A 66 17.87 14.97 -8.02
N PHE A 67 18.74 15.52 -8.87
CA PHE A 67 19.85 14.75 -9.47
C PHE A 67 20.83 14.26 -8.41
N LEU A 68 21.12 15.06 -7.38
CA LEU A 68 22.01 14.65 -6.29
C LEU A 68 21.41 13.53 -5.45
N HIS A 69 20.08 13.50 -5.29
CA HIS A 69 19.38 12.52 -4.47
C HIS A 69 19.01 11.23 -5.23
N PHE A 70 18.65 11.34 -6.52
CA PHE A 70 18.10 10.25 -7.33
C PHE A 70 18.95 9.83 -8.54
N GLY A 71 20.03 10.57 -8.87
CA GLY A 71 20.91 10.28 -10.00
C GLY A 71 20.42 10.77 -11.37
N GLU A 72 21.23 10.58 -12.42
CA GLU A 72 20.89 10.96 -13.82
C GLU A 72 19.75 10.14 -14.44
N LYS A 73 19.54 8.93 -13.92
CA LYS A 73 18.36 8.13 -14.17
C LYS A 73 17.72 7.94 -12.82
N ALA A 74 16.48 8.41 -12.67
CA ALA A 74 15.68 8.03 -11.52
C ALA A 74 15.59 6.50 -11.52
N ASP A 75 16.39 5.82 -10.70
CA ASP A 75 16.23 4.41 -10.35
C ASP A 75 15.00 4.27 -9.43
N PHE A 76 13.89 4.90 -9.80
CA PHE A 76 12.59 4.56 -9.26
C PHE A 76 12.08 3.37 -10.06
N GLU A 77 12.02 2.20 -9.41
CA GLU A 77 10.99 1.25 -9.77
C GLU A 77 9.66 2.00 -9.70
N ASN A 78 9.04 2.18 -10.86
CA ASN A 78 7.73 2.77 -10.95
C ASN A 78 6.79 1.97 -10.03
N ARG A 79 6.31 2.60 -8.95
CA ARG A 79 5.38 1.96 -8.01
C ARG A 79 3.93 2.00 -8.51
N ALA A 80 3.71 2.36 -9.78
CA ALA A 80 2.42 2.22 -10.46
C ALA A 80 2.18 0.77 -10.93
#